data_AF-A0A0J7JEQ4-F1
#
_entry.id   AF-A0A0J7JEQ4-F1
#
_cell.length_a   1.000
_cell.length_b   1.000
_cell.length_c   1.000
_cell.angle_alpha   90.00
_cell.angle_beta   90.00
_cell.angle_gamma   90.00
#
_symmetry.space_group_name_H-M   'P 1'
#
loop_
_entity.id
_entity.type
_entity.pdbx_description
1 polymer ?
#
loop_
_entity_poly.entity_id
_entity_poly.type
_entity_poly.pdbx_seq_one_letter_code
_entity_poly.pdbx_strand_id
1 'polypeptide(L)'
;MRILRLKAVIHKTGLTRSTITRLIADDSFPPSRQIGRRSIGWVESDINEWLLERIEERDIANGGVCSNESFNPSQDQDITILRLSQVIHVTSLARSTIYKLMSSGLFPKPISLSERTVGWVEAEVDQWIDSLTDGCRFRHQIAQY
;
A
#
# COMPACT_ATOMS: atom_id res chain seq x y z
N MET A 1 9.21 -14.09 -11.15
CA MET A 1 9.07 -14.69 -9.80
C MET A 1 10.25 -14.27 -8.95
N ARG A 2 10.16 -13.12 -8.25
CA ARG A 2 11.12 -12.78 -7.20
C ARG A 2 10.65 -13.35 -5.87
N ILE A 3 11.60 -13.60 -4.98
CA ILE A 3 11.32 -14.04 -3.62
C ILE A 3 11.73 -12.96 -2.63
N LEU A 4 10.77 -12.53 -1.82
CA LEU A 4 10.94 -11.52 -0.80
C LEU A 4 11.37 -12.14 0.53
N ARG A 5 12.35 -11.50 1.17
CA ARG A 5 12.70 -11.78 2.58
C ARG A 5 11.79 -10.99 3.51
N LEU A 6 11.76 -11.37 4.79
CA LEU A 6 10.93 -10.72 5.80
C LEU A 6 11.05 -9.18 5.80
N LYS A 7 12.26 -8.63 5.66
CA LYS A 7 12.46 -7.16 5.58
C LYS A 7 11.76 -6.54 4.35
N ALA A 8 11.86 -7.21 3.19
CA ALA A 8 11.22 -6.74 1.97
C ALA A 8 9.70 -6.86 2.07
N VAL A 9 9.18 -7.93 2.67
CA VAL A 9 7.73 -8.09 2.95
C VAL A 9 7.23 -6.99 3.87
N ILE A 10 7.95 -6.68 4.95
CA ILE A 10 7.62 -5.58 5.88
C ILE A 10 7.59 -4.23 5.13
N HIS A 11 8.55 -4.01 4.23
CA HIS A 11 8.62 -2.78 3.45
C HIS A 11 7.48 -2.67 2.44
N LYS A 12 7.17 -3.77 1.72
CA LYS A 12 6.10 -3.83 0.72
C LYS A 12 4.71 -3.73 1.33
N THR A 13 4.45 -4.47 2.41
CA THR A 13 3.11 -4.51 3.03
C THR A 13 2.91 -3.40 4.05
N GLY A 14 4.00 -2.78 4.52
CA GLY A 14 3.93 -1.90 5.67
C GLY A 14 3.41 -2.61 6.92
N LEU A 15 3.52 -3.94 7.06
CA LEU A 15 3.11 -4.67 8.26
C LEU A 15 4.30 -4.96 9.18
N THR A 16 4.06 -5.01 10.49
CA THR A 16 5.14 -5.44 11.41
C THR A 16 5.30 -6.95 11.37
N ARG A 17 6.49 -7.46 11.71
CA ARG A 17 6.74 -8.91 11.82
C ARG A 17 5.67 -9.62 12.66
N SER A 18 5.32 -9.07 13.82
CA SER A 18 4.34 -9.67 14.73
C SER A 18 2.95 -9.72 14.11
N THR A 19 2.58 -8.69 13.36
CA THR A 19 1.32 -8.66 12.59
C THR A 19 1.31 -9.73 11.51
N ILE A 20 2.40 -9.85 10.74
CA ILE A 20 2.54 -10.89 9.71
C ILE A 20 2.39 -12.29 10.34
N THR A 21 3.07 -12.55 11.46
CA THR A 21 2.95 -13.86 12.15
C THR A 21 1.52 -14.13 12.63
N ARG A 22 0.82 -13.12 13.16
CA ARG A 22 -0.59 -13.25 13.56
C ARG A 22 -1.48 -13.56 12.36
N LEU A 23 -1.34 -12.81 11.27
CA LEU A 23 -2.16 -13.02 10.09
C LEU A 23 -1.91 -14.38 9.42
N ILE A 24 -0.68 -14.91 9.49
CA ILE A 24 -0.38 -16.28 9.05
C ILE A 24 -1.09 -17.29 9.94
N ALA A 25 -1.20 -17.04 11.26
CA ALA A 25 -1.94 -17.91 12.17
C ALA A 25 -3.47 -17.81 11.97
N ASP A 26 -3.96 -16.67 11.49
CA ASP A 26 -5.35 -16.43 11.13
C ASP A 26 -5.67 -16.84 9.67
N ASP A 27 -4.76 -17.54 8.98
CA ASP A 27 -4.84 -17.93 7.54
C ASP A 27 -5.19 -16.77 6.57
N SER A 28 -5.03 -15.54 7.04
CA SER A 28 -5.42 -14.31 6.34
C SER A 28 -4.22 -13.65 5.64
N PHE A 29 -3.06 -14.32 5.60
CA PHE A 29 -1.85 -13.84 4.96
C PHE A 29 -1.12 -14.98 4.23
N PRO A 30 -0.53 -14.72 3.05
CA PRO A 30 0.09 -15.75 2.23
C PRO A 30 1.18 -16.54 2.97
N PRO A 31 1.21 -17.87 2.81
CA PRO A 31 2.11 -18.74 3.54
C PRO A 31 3.56 -18.50 3.10
N SER A 32 4.45 -18.48 4.08
CA SER A 32 5.88 -18.33 3.80
C SER A 32 6.47 -19.63 3.25
N ARG A 33 7.24 -19.57 2.16
CA ARG A 33 7.92 -20.73 1.56
C ARG A 33 9.33 -20.87 2.13
N GLN A 34 9.70 -22.09 2.50
CA GLN A 34 11.07 -22.42 2.90
C GLN A 34 11.95 -22.54 1.66
N ILE A 35 13.00 -21.73 1.59
CA ILE A 35 13.94 -21.71 0.45
C ILE A 35 15.27 -22.36 0.86
N GLY A 36 15.52 -22.48 2.16
CA GLY A 36 16.66 -23.21 2.70
C GLY A 36 16.49 -23.54 4.18
N ARG A 37 17.48 -24.24 4.77
CA ARG A 37 17.40 -24.86 6.12
C ARG A 37 16.95 -23.93 7.26
N ARG A 38 17.23 -22.64 7.18
CA ARG A 38 16.81 -21.60 8.15
C ARG A 38 16.25 -20.35 7.45
N SER A 39 16.01 -20.46 6.14
CA SER A 39 15.70 -19.33 5.28
C SER A 39 14.25 -19.41 4.82
N ILE A 40 13.47 -18.48 5.33
CA ILE A 40 12.06 -18.26 4.95
C ILE A 40 12.01 -17.13 3.92
N GLY A 41 11.15 -17.25 2.91
CA GLY A 41 10.82 -16.18 1.99
C GLY A 41 9.39 -16.30 1.45
N TRP A 42 8.91 -15.23 0.84
CA TRP A 42 7.56 -15.11 0.30
C TRP A 42 7.63 -14.86 -1.19
N VAL A 43 6.76 -15.49 -1.96
CA VAL A 43 6.66 -15.21 -3.39
C VAL A 43 6.06 -13.82 -3.55
N GLU A 44 6.70 -12.97 -4.33
CA GLU A 44 6.22 -11.60 -4.57
C GLU A 44 4.83 -11.57 -5.18
N SER A 45 4.53 -12.50 -6.09
CA SER A 45 3.21 -12.66 -6.69
C SER A 45 2.12 -12.96 -5.64
N ASP A 46 2.37 -13.87 -4.70
CA ASP A 46 1.41 -14.18 -3.62
C ASP A 46 1.16 -12.96 -2.73
N ILE A 47 2.20 -12.15 -2.46
CA ILE A 47 2.04 -10.90 -1.70
C ILE A 47 1.23 -9.88 -2.49
N ASN A 48 1.54 -9.72 -3.78
CA ASN A 48 0.85 -8.75 -4.65
C ASN A 48 -0.62 -9.13 -4.84
N GLU A 49 -0.93 -10.42 -5.02
CA GLU A 49 -2.30 -10.93 -5.10
C GLU A 49 -3.06 -10.65 -3.80
N TRP A 50 -2.46 -10.97 -2.65
CA TRP A 50 -3.05 -10.65 -1.35
C TRP A 50 -3.30 -9.14 -1.15
N LEU A 51 -2.41 -8.28 -1.65
CA LEU A 51 -2.58 -6.83 -1.61
C LEU A 51 -3.70 -6.37 -2.56
N LEU A 52 -3.76 -6.91 -3.77
CA LEU A 52 -4.80 -6.63 -4.76
C LEU A 52 -6.18 -6.95 -4.20
N GLU A 53 -6.35 -8.13 -3.60
CA GLU A 53 -7.61 -8.51 -2.97
C GLU A 53 -8.09 -7.46 -1.95
N ARG A 54 -7.17 -6.94 -1.11
CA ARG A 54 -7.53 -5.92 -0.10
C ARG A 54 -7.84 -4.57 -0.73
N ILE A 55 -7.18 -4.21 -1.82
CA ILE A 55 -7.47 -2.99 -2.60
C ILE A 55 -8.87 -3.12 -3.22
N GLU A 56 -9.15 -4.24 -3.86
CA GLU A 56 -10.44 -4.54 -4.48
C GLU A 56 -11.57 -4.58 -3.44
N GLU A 57 -11.36 -5.19 -2.27
CA GLU A 57 -12.34 -5.19 -1.18
C GLU A 57 -12.69 -3.76 -0.74
N ARG A 58 -11.69 -2.87 -0.69
CA ARG A 58 -11.88 -1.43 -0.46
C ARG A 58 -12.63 -0.79 -1.61
N ASP A 59 -12.31 -1.08 -2.87
CA ASP A 59 -12.98 -0.47 -4.03
C ASP A 59 -14.44 -0.94 -4.19
N ILE A 60 -14.72 -2.22 -3.88
CA ILE A 60 -16.08 -2.79 -3.79
C ILE A 60 -16.88 -2.08 -2.70
N ALA A 61 -16.30 -1.88 -1.52
CA ALA A 61 -16.94 -1.12 -0.44
C ALA A 61 -17.21 0.35 -0.82
N ASN A 62 -16.51 0.88 -1.82
CA ASN A 62 -16.68 2.24 -2.34
C ASN A 62 -17.53 2.32 -3.63
N GLY A 63 -18.12 1.22 -4.09
CA GLY A 63 -19.03 1.21 -5.24
C GLY A 63 -18.37 1.17 -6.62
N GLY A 64 -17.10 0.75 -6.70
CA GLY A 64 -16.41 0.53 -7.98
C GLY A 64 -16.89 -0.75 -8.66
N VAL A 65 -17.52 -0.61 -9.83
CA VAL A 65 -17.77 -1.71 -10.76
C VAL A 65 -16.64 -1.74 -11.78
N CYS A 66 -15.97 -2.88 -11.93
CA CYS A 66 -15.27 -3.20 -13.17
C CYS A 66 -15.01 -4.72 -13.28
N SER A 67 -16.00 -5.43 -13.81
CA SER A 67 -15.78 -6.70 -14.48
C SER A 67 -15.08 -6.41 -15.80
N ASN A 68 -13.79 -6.74 -15.94
CA ASN A 68 -13.25 -7.41 -17.13
C ASN A 68 -11.72 -7.59 -17.03
N GLU A 69 -11.37 -8.81 -16.68
CA GLU A 69 -10.11 -9.48 -16.96
C GLU A 69 -9.45 -8.99 -18.26
N SER A 70 -8.37 -8.23 -18.13
CA SER A 70 -7.27 -8.05 -19.10
C SER A 70 -6.16 -7.22 -18.47
N PHE A 71 -5.72 -7.57 -17.25
CA PHE A 71 -4.42 -7.13 -16.77
C PHE A 71 -3.41 -8.17 -17.27
N ASN A 72 -2.84 -7.92 -18.45
CA ASN A 72 -1.78 -8.74 -19.04
C ASN A 72 -0.64 -8.90 -18.01
N PRO A 73 -0.42 -10.07 -17.39
CA PRO A 73 0.49 -10.22 -16.24
C PRO A 73 1.97 -10.24 -16.64
N SER A 74 2.31 -9.63 -17.78
CA SER A 74 3.66 -9.71 -18.33
C SER A 74 4.66 -8.77 -17.66
N GLN A 75 4.25 -7.73 -16.92
CA GLN A 75 5.21 -6.73 -16.40
C GLN A 75 4.89 -6.31 -14.96
N ASP A 76 5.57 -6.94 -14.00
CA ASP A 76 6.14 -6.37 -12.76
C ASP A 76 5.45 -5.10 -12.20
N GLN A 77 4.14 -5.15 -11.88
CA GLN A 77 3.52 -4.09 -11.10
C GLN A 77 3.77 -4.38 -9.63
N ASP A 78 4.88 -3.84 -9.14
CA ASP A 78 5.27 -3.90 -7.74
C ASP A 78 4.36 -2.98 -6.91
N ILE A 79 3.32 -3.58 -6.32
CA ILE A 79 2.45 -2.87 -5.39
C ILE A 79 3.19 -2.73 -4.06
N THR A 80 3.46 -1.49 -3.67
CA THR A 80 4.04 -1.12 -2.37
C THR A 80 3.01 -0.35 -1.58
N ILE A 81 2.84 -0.73 -0.32
CA ILE A 81 2.00 -0.04 0.64
C ILE A 81 2.89 0.80 1.57
N LEU A 82 2.64 2.11 1.55
CA LEU A 82 3.29 3.08 2.40
C LEU A 82 2.54 3.22 3.73
N ARG A 83 3.29 3.24 4.83
CA ARG A 83 2.77 3.70 6.12
C ARG A 83 2.69 5.21 6.18
N LEU A 84 1.90 5.73 7.14
CA LEU A 84 1.80 7.16 7.42
C LEU A 84 3.17 7.87 7.50
N SER A 85 4.16 7.25 8.16
CA SER A 85 5.52 7.81 8.22
C SER A 85 6.16 7.92 6.84
N GLN A 86 6.06 6.88 6.00
CA GLN A 86 6.58 6.93 4.62
C GLN A 86 5.82 7.95 3.78
N VAL A 87 4.50 8.02 3.89
CA VAL A 87 3.69 9.03 3.21
C VAL A 87 4.14 10.45 3.58
N ILE A 88 4.42 10.72 4.86
CA ILE A 88 4.98 12.01 5.31
C ILE A 88 6.33 12.30 4.64
N HIS A 89 7.20 11.29 4.51
CA HIS A 89 8.49 11.46 3.86
C HIS A 89 8.37 11.72 2.35
N VAL A 90 7.50 10.98 1.66
CA VAL A 90 7.30 11.10 0.20
C VAL A 90 6.61 12.43 -0.14
N THR A 91 5.52 12.76 0.55
CA THR A 91 4.75 13.99 0.31
C THR A 91 5.40 15.24 0.93
N SER A 92 6.36 15.06 1.85
CA SER A 92 6.92 16.12 2.69
C SER A 92 5.86 16.93 3.46
N LEU A 93 4.67 16.35 3.69
CA LEU A 93 3.56 16.98 4.39
C LEU A 93 3.49 16.59 5.87
N ALA A 94 3.09 17.53 6.71
CA ALA A 94 2.81 17.25 8.10
C ALA A 94 1.58 16.32 8.24
N ARG A 95 1.62 15.44 9.25
CA ARG A 95 0.52 14.50 9.58
C ARG A 95 -0.85 15.18 9.67
N SER A 96 -0.91 16.37 10.24
CA SER A 96 -2.14 17.17 10.36
C SER A 96 -2.71 17.56 8.99
N THR A 97 -1.86 17.94 8.04
CA THR A 97 -2.26 18.28 6.67
C THR A 97 -2.81 17.06 5.94
N ILE A 98 -2.19 15.89 6.11
CA ILE A 98 -2.69 14.65 5.51
C ILE A 98 -4.11 14.35 6.01
N TYR A 99 -4.37 14.44 7.32
CA TYR A 99 -5.73 14.25 7.85
C TYR A 99 -6.72 15.29 7.35
N LYS A 100 -6.31 16.55 7.16
CA LYS A 100 -7.17 17.57 6.54
C LYS A 100 -7.52 17.20 5.10
N LEU A 101 -6.53 16.79 4.30
CA LEU A 101 -6.75 16.37 2.92
C LEU A 101 -7.63 15.12 2.83
N MET A 102 -7.50 14.18 3.76
CA MET A 102 -8.42 13.04 3.91
C MET A 102 -9.85 13.51 4.17
N SER A 103 -10.05 14.47 5.07
CA SER A 103 -11.38 15.04 5.36
C SER A 103 -11.96 15.81 4.16
N SER A 104 -11.11 16.42 3.33
CA SER A 104 -11.51 17.11 2.11
C SER A 104 -11.75 16.16 0.93
N GLY A 105 -11.44 14.87 1.07
CA GLY A 105 -11.56 13.88 -0.02
C GLY A 105 -10.54 14.05 -1.15
N LEU A 106 -9.53 14.91 -0.95
CA LEU A 106 -8.47 15.17 -1.94
C LEU A 106 -7.33 14.16 -1.84
N PHE A 107 -7.21 13.44 -0.72
CA PHE A 107 -6.17 12.45 -0.48
C PHE A 107 -6.68 11.03 -0.76
N PRO A 108 -5.85 10.13 -1.32
CA PRO A 108 -6.22 8.73 -1.51
C PRO A 108 -6.63 8.08 -0.18
N LYS A 109 -7.68 7.25 -0.23
CA LYS A 109 -8.21 6.61 0.98
C LYS A 109 -7.23 5.54 1.46
N PRO A 110 -6.99 5.43 2.77
CA PRO A 110 -6.17 4.35 3.30
C PRO A 110 -6.85 2.99 3.10
N ILE A 111 -6.03 1.98 2.86
CA ILE A 111 -6.41 0.57 2.87
C ILE A 111 -6.16 0.02 4.27
N SER A 112 -7.20 -0.59 4.83
CA SER A 112 -7.11 -1.28 6.12
C SER A 112 -6.57 -2.69 5.91
N LEU A 113 -5.27 -2.87 6.12
CA LEU A 113 -4.63 -4.19 6.03
C LEU A 113 -4.91 -5.07 7.27
N SER A 114 -5.29 -4.45 8.39
CA SER A 114 -5.61 -5.12 9.65
C SER A 114 -6.44 -4.21 10.56
N GLU A 115 -7.01 -4.77 11.63
CA GLU A 115 -7.79 -4.09 12.69
C GLU A 115 -7.16 -2.78 13.20
N ARG A 116 -5.83 -2.72 13.24
CA ARG A 116 -5.06 -1.57 13.75
C ARG A 116 -4.10 -0.94 12.73
N THR A 117 -3.99 -1.51 11.53
CA THR A 117 -2.96 -1.11 10.57
C THR A 117 -3.59 -0.63 9.28
N VAL A 118 -3.32 0.62 8.95
CA VAL A 118 -3.71 1.28 7.70
C VAL A 118 -2.47 1.58 6.86
N GLY A 119 -2.61 1.53 5.55
CA GLY A 119 -1.57 1.87 4.59
C GLY A 119 -2.14 2.54 3.35
N TRP A 120 -1.26 3.13 2.55
CA TRP A 120 -1.60 3.80 1.30
C TRP A 120 -0.85 3.14 0.15
N VAL A 121 -1.48 3.00 -1.01
CA VAL A 121 -0.78 2.49 -2.19
C VAL A 121 0.20 3.56 -2.66
N GLU A 122 1.47 3.19 -2.84
CA GLU A 122 2.51 4.08 -3.36
C GLU A 122 2.11 4.70 -4.70
N ALA A 123 1.61 3.88 -5.64
CA ALA A 123 1.13 4.34 -6.93
C ALA A 123 -0.02 5.38 -6.84
N GLU A 124 -0.95 5.23 -5.89
CA GLU A 124 -2.02 6.23 -5.69
C GLU A 124 -1.45 7.55 -5.14
N VAL A 125 -0.46 7.47 -4.25
CA VAL A 125 0.19 8.65 -3.68
C VAL A 125 1.01 9.38 -4.73
N ASP A 126 1.76 8.66 -5.56
CA ASP A 126 2.54 9.24 -6.66
C ASP A 126 1.63 9.87 -7.71
N GLN A 127 0.58 9.18 -8.14
CA GLN A 127 -0.40 9.75 -9.07
C GLN A 127 -1.05 11.03 -8.51
N TRP A 128 -1.31 11.06 -7.21
CA TRP A 128 -1.79 12.25 -6.54
C TRP A 128 -0.76 13.39 -6.55
N ILE A 129 0.52 13.11 -6.27
CA ILE A 129 1.61 14.09 -6.36
C ILE A 129 1.75 14.64 -7.79
N ASP A 130 1.67 13.77 -8.79
CA ASP A 130 1.70 14.16 -10.20
C ASP A 130 0.53 15.08 -10.54
N SER A 131 -0.69 14.73 -10.10
CA SER A 131 -1.88 15.58 -10.29
C SER A 131 -1.75 16.98 -9.67
N LEU A 132 -1.04 17.09 -8.55
CA LEU A 132 -0.72 18.38 -7.91
C LEU A 132 0.38 19.14 -8.64
N THR A 133 1.27 18.44 -9.34
CA THR A 133 2.39 19.02 -10.07
C THR A 133 1.94 19.56 -11.43
N ASP A 134 1.04 18.84 -12.12
CA ASP A 134 0.38 19.28 -13.36
C ASP A 134 -0.45 20.56 -13.13
N GLY A 135 -1.00 20.74 -11.93
CA GLY A 135 -1.66 21.95 -11.47
C GLY A 135 -0.71 22.91 -10.74
N CYS A 136 0.32 23.42 -11.42
CA CYS A 136 1.25 24.47 -10.96
C CYS A 136 0.75 25.30 -9.74
N ARG A 137 1.46 25.19 -8.59
CA ARG A 137 1.57 26.18 -7.47
C ARG A 137 1.14 25.71 -6.06
N PHE A 138 1.72 24.65 -5.51
CA PHE A 138 1.45 24.25 -4.11
C PHE A 138 2.46 24.76 -3.05
N ARG A 139 3.64 25.27 -3.45
CA ARG A 139 4.65 25.75 -2.49
C ARG A 139 4.19 26.94 -1.63
N HIS A 140 3.14 27.65 -2.04
CA HIS A 140 2.61 28.81 -1.30
C HIS A 140 1.49 28.44 -0.30
N GLN A 141 0.86 27.27 -0.44
CA GLN A 141 -0.30 26.89 0.38
C GLN A 141 0.09 26.13 1.65
N ILE A 142 1.32 25.58 1.70
CA ILE A 142 1.89 24.92 2.89
C ILE A 142 2.63 25.94 3.79
N ALA A 143 2.93 27.14 3.27
CA ALA A 143 3.68 28.18 3.99
C ALA A 143 2.82 29.16 4.81
N GLN A 144 1.50 28.96 4.86
CA GLN A 144 0.54 29.85 5.54
C GLN A 144 -0.19 29.17 6.71
N TYR A 145 0.35 28.09 7.28
CA TYR A 145 -0.15 27.47 8.50
C TYR A 145 0.96 26.86 9.36
#